data_AF-A0A957JAM6-F1
#
_entry.id   AF-A0A957JAM6-F1
#
_cell.length_a   1.000
_cell.length_b   1.000
_cell.length_c   1.000
_cell.angle_alpha   90.00
_cell.angle_beta   90.00
_cell.angle_gamma   90.00
#
_symmetry.space_group_name_H-M   'P 1'
#
loop_
_entity.id
_entity.type
_entity.pdbx_description
1 polymer ?
#
loop_
_entity_poly.entity_id
_entity_poly.type
_entity_poly.pdbx_seq_one_letter_code
_entity_poly.pdbx_strand_id
1 'polypeptide(L)'
;GGVQTIGASGTVYDVAYIQIFQGDLLRGYTGGYGSTTPRPGRRVLATPMHEPAAILVNPPAGNSPEWLALGLDGSMAAFVPAGRAVTWQLLGPAGEEVVRERYWLTFQPGEIRVCASCHGLNINDQAGQPVPQNPPQALLTLLQHWQQFSGDVEKVYLPTVTND
;
A
#
# COMPACT_ATOMS: atom_id res chain seq x y z
N GLY A 1 6.89 21.00 2.96
CA GLY A 1 6.01 20.88 4.13
C GLY A 1 5.90 19.41 4.47
N GLY A 2 5.85 19.06 5.74
CA GLY A 2 5.86 17.67 6.21
C GLY A 2 6.48 17.57 7.61
N VAL A 3 6.22 16.47 8.32
CA VAL A 3 6.94 16.11 9.55
C VAL A 3 8.17 15.26 9.21
N GLN A 4 9.26 15.41 9.96
CA GLN A 4 10.47 14.60 9.78
C GLN A 4 11.08 14.25 11.12
N THR A 5 11.67 13.07 11.20
CA THR A 5 12.50 12.63 12.32
C THR A 5 13.88 12.28 11.76
N ILE A 6 14.87 13.13 12.03
CA ILE A 6 16.25 12.95 11.56
C ILE A 6 17.03 12.17 12.61
N GLY A 7 17.61 11.04 12.21
CA GLY A 7 18.49 10.21 13.04
C GLY A 7 19.97 10.56 12.84
N ALA A 8 20.79 9.53 12.62
CA ALA A 8 22.21 9.70 12.32
C ALA A 8 22.45 10.49 11.01
N SER A 9 23.64 11.04 10.85
CA SER A 9 24.06 11.72 9.61
C SER A 9 23.93 10.81 8.39
N GLY A 10 23.34 11.29 7.30
CA GLY A 10 23.18 10.56 6.05
C GLY A 10 22.28 11.29 5.07
N THR A 11 22.02 10.65 3.92
CA THR A 11 21.06 11.16 2.93
C THR A 11 19.66 11.13 3.52
N VAL A 12 18.98 12.28 3.50
CA VAL A 12 17.55 12.38 3.79
C VAL A 12 16.81 12.17 2.48
N TYR A 13 15.89 11.21 2.47
CA TYR A 13 15.04 10.91 1.32
C TYR A 13 13.67 11.54 1.50
N ASP A 14 13.22 12.29 0.51
CA ASP A 14 11.84 12.73 0.44
C ASP A 14 10.93 11.56 0.06
N VAL A 15 9.75 11.49 0.66
CA VAL A 15 8.69 10.54 0.32
C VAL A 15 7.40 11.29 0.06
N ALA A 16 6.67 10.88 -0.96
CA ALA A 16 5.43 11.52 -1.40
C ALA A 16 4.29 10.52 -1.61
N TYR A 17 4.60 9.27 -1.94
CA TYR A 17 3.59 8.26 -2.26
C TYR A 17 3.87 6.92 -1.59
N ILE A 18 2.83 6.12 -1.45
CA ILE A 18 2.91 4.67 -1.27
C ILE A 18 2.47 4.01 -2.57
N GLN A 19 3.20 2.99 -3.01
CA GLN A 19 2.83 2.13 -4.13
C GLN A 19 2.45 0.75 -3.60
N ILE A 20 1.24 0.28 -3.94
CA ILE A 20 0.75 -1.04 -3.54
C ILE A 20 1.04 -2.08 -4.63
N PHE A 21 1.49 -3.26 -4.22
CA PHE A 21 1.66 -4.43 -5.07
C PHE A 21 0.73 -5.57 -4.66
N GLN A 22 0.23 -6.30 -5.64
CA GLN A 22 -0.41 -7.59 -5.46
C GLN A 22 0.58 -8.72 -5.70
N GLY A 23 0.43 -9.78 -4.91
CA GLY A 23 1.18 -11.00 -5.04
C GLY A 23 0.53 -11.93 -6.06
N ASP A 24 0.99 -11.83 -7.31
CA ASP A 24 0.50 -12.69 -8.37
C ASP A 24 1.32 -13.97 -8.47
N LEU A 25 0.63 -15.08 -8.68
CA LEU A 25 1.24 -16.34 -9.05
C LEU A 25 1.54 -16.34 -10.56
N LEU A 26 2.38 -15.39 -10.99
CA LEU A 26 2.81 -15.32 -12.38
C LEU A 26 3.75 -16.50 -12.70
N ARG A 27 3.38 -17.26 -13.72
CA ARG A 27 4.22 -18.33 -14.26
C ARG A 27 5.26 -17.71 -15.20
N GLY A 28 6.52 -17.70 -14.80
CA GLY A 28 7.59 -17.72 -15.79
C GLY A 28 7.53 -19.05 -16.53
N TYR A 29 7.35 -19.04 -17.86
CA TYR A 29 7.60 -20.22 -18.71
C TYR A 29 9.09 -20.33 -19.01
N THR A 30 9.68 -19.15 -19.21
CA THR A 30 11.09 -18.90 -19.39
C THR A 30 11.49 -17.58 -18.63
N GLY A 31 12.61 -17.48 -17.90
CA GLY A 31 13.06 -16.37 -17.03
C GLY A 31 13.58 -15.13 -17.78
N GLY A 32 12.85 -14.66 -18.81
CA GLY A 32 13.21 -13.56 -19.74
C GLY A 32 13.32 -13.96 -21.24
N TYR A 33 14.01 -13.15 -22.06
CA TYR A 33 14.33 -13.42 -23.48
C TYR A 33 15.73 -14.05 -23.69
N GLY A 34 15.81 -15.29 -24.22
CA GLY A 34 17.08 -15.98 -24.57
C GLY A 34 17.45 -17.29 -23.81
N SER A 35 16.62 -17.80 -22.90
CA SER A 35 16.87 -18.78 -21.80
C SER A 35 17.52 -18.17 -20.55
N THR A 36 16.86 -17.90 -19.44
CA THR A 36 15.42 -17.85 -19.22
C THR A 36 14.82 -19.19 -18.84
N THR A 37 15.37 -19.98 -17.91
CA THR A 37 14.65 -21.18 -17.41
C THR A 37 14.13 -21.00 -15.97
N PRO A 38 12.83 -20.72 -15.75
CA PRO A 38 12.13 -20.74 -14.48
C PRO A 38 11.67 -22.18 -14.28
N ARG A 39 12.29 -22.79 -13.29
CA ARG A 39 12.15 -24.20 -12.96
C ARG A 39 11.21 -24.34 -11.76
N PRO A 40 10.75 -25.57 -11.47
CA PRO A 40 9.49 -25.78 -10.75
C PRO A 40 9.42 -25.16 -9.35
N GLY A 41 8.32 -24.46 -9.07
CA GLY A 41 8.00 -23.81 -7.80
C GLY A 41 7.30 -22.47 -8.05
N ARG A 42 6.05 -22.32 -7.60
CA ARG A 42 5.27 -21.08 -7.77
C ARG A 42 5.96 -19.97 -6.97
N ARG A 43 6.39 -18.89 -7.63
CA ARG A 43 6.91 -17.68 -6.95
C ARG A 43 5.85 -16.59 -7.03
N VAL A 44 5.58 -15.97 -5.89
CA VAL A 44 4.75 -14.76 -5.84
C VAL A 44 5.60 -13.62 -6.40
N LEU A 45 5.15 -12.99 -7.48
CA LEU A 45 5.75 -11.76 -8.00
C LEU A 45 4.96 -10.56 -7.51
N ALA A 46 5.68 -9.51 -7.12
CA ALA A 46 5.07 -8.21 -6.85
C ALA A 46 4.72 -7.55 -8.18
N THR A 47 3.43 -7.48 -8.46
CA THR A 47 2.88 -6.75 -9.60
C THR A 47 2.20 -5.50 -9.06
N PRO A 48 2.35 -4.33 -9.71
CA PRO A 48 1.54 -3.15 -9.39
C PRO A 48 0.07 -3.53 -9.17
N MET A 49 -0.55 -3.00 -8.12
CA MET A 49 -1.95 -3.32 -7.82
C MET A 49 -2.82 -3.03 -9.04
N HIS A 50 -3.60 -4.02 -9.45
CA HIS A 50 -4.44 -4.02 -10.63
C HIS A 50 -5.88 -4.50 -10.33
N GLU A 51 -6.24 -4.72 -9.05
CA GLU A 51 -7.62 -5.04 -8.66
C GLU A 51 -8.54 -3.84 -8.95
N PRO A 52 -9.51 -3.96 -9.88
CA PRO A 52 -10.30 -2.82 -10.32
C PRO A 52 -11.12 -2.17 -9.20
N ALA A 53 -11.67 -2.97 -8.29
CA ALA A 53 -12.46 -2.45 -7.18
C ALA A 53 -11.61 -1.61 -6.22
N ALA A 54 -10.38 -2.05 -5.91
CA ALA A 54 -9.46 -1.32 -5.05
C ALA A 54 -8.93 -0.05 -5.74
N ILE A 55 -8.59 -0.12 -7.02
CA ILE A 55 -8.18 1.05 -7.81
C ILE A 55 -9.29 2.11 -7.84
N LEU A 56 -10.54 1.70 -8.06
CA LEU A 56 -11.66 2.62 -8.20
C LEU A 56 -11.90 3.47 -6.95
N VAL A 57 -11.78 2.87 -5.77
CA VAL A 57 -12.12 3.53 -4.49
C VAL A 57 -10.93 4.19 -3.81
N ASN A 58 -9.72 4.05 -4.35
CA ASN A 58 -8.55 4.75 -3.89
C ASN A 58 -8.42 6.10 -4.63
N PRO A 59 -8.10 7.20 -3.91
CA PRO A 59 -7.84 8.48 -4.55
C PRO A 59 -6.67 8.35 -5.52
N PRO A 60 -6.80 8.84 -6.77
CA PRO A 60 -5.68 8.83 -7.70
C PRO A 60 -4.55 9.73 -7.18
N ALA A 61 -3.31 9.26 -7.30
CA ALA A 61 -2.14 10.05 -6.94
C ALA A 61 -0.98 9.80 -7.93
N GLY A 62 -0.13 10.80 -8.10
CA GLY A 62 1.04 10.70 -8.97
C GLY A 62 0.67 10.33 -10.42
N ASN A 63 1.42 9.40 -10.99
CA ASN A 63 1.31 9.03 -12.41
C ASN A 63 0.77 7.62 -12.66
N SER A 64 0.38 6.88 -11.62
CA SER A 64 0.00 5.46 -11.73
C SER A 64 -1.12 5.09 -10.75
N PRO A 65 -2.09 4.24 -11.12
CA PRO A 65 -3.29 3.97 -10.32
C PRO A 65 -3.02 3.24 -8.99
N GLU A 66 -1.89 2.55 -8.88
CA GLU A 66 -1.49 1.85 -7.66
C GLU A 66 -0.74 2.74 -6.65
N TRP A 67 -0.61 4.03 -6.95
CA TRP A 67 0.03 5.02 -6.09
C TRP A 67 -1.02 5.77 -5.28
N LEU A 68 -0.72 6.03 -4.01
CA LEU A 68 -1.52 6.88 -3.14
C LEU A 68 -0.63 7.92 -2.47
N ALA A 69 -1.14 9.15 -2.34
CA ALA A 69 -0.41 10.23 -1.70
C ALA A 69 -0.28 9.99 -0.18
N LEU A 70 0.89 10.28 0.36
CA LEU A 70 1.09 10.37 1.81
C LEU A 70 0.46 11.65 2.35
N GLY A 71 -0.04 11.59 3.59
CA GLY A 71 -0.42 12.77 4.33
C GLY A 71 0.81 13.62 4.68
N LEU A 72 0.62 14.94 4.85
CA LEU A 72 1.69 15.83 5.34
C LEU A 72 2.17 15.48 6.76
N ASP A 73 1.37 14.69 7.49
CA ASP A 73 1.70 14.10 8.79
C ASP A 73 2.44 12.76 8.68
N GLY A 74 2.82 12.33 7.47
CA GLY A 74 3.49 11.06 7.20
C GLY A 74 2.56 9.84 7.19
N SER A 75 1.26 10.03 7.37
CA SER A 75 0.29 8.93 7.36
C SER A 75 0.06 8.39 5.93
N MET A 76 -0.32 7.12 5.86
CA MET A 76 -0.69 6.43 4.62
C MET A 76 -1.94 5.59 4.87
N ALA A 77 -2.82 5.51 3.87
CA ALA A 77 -4.02 4.69 3.94
C ALA A 77 -4.42 4.27 2.52
N ALA A 78 -4.84 3.02 2.35
CA ALA A 78 -5.30 2.48 1.07
C ALA A 78 -6.38 1.42 1.29
N PHE A 79 -7.36 1.35 0.38
CA PHE A 79 -8.12 0.12 0.18
C PHE A 79 -7.26 -0.88 -0.59
N VAL A 80 -7.28 -2.14 -0.16
CA VAL A 80 -6.51 -3.23 -0.77
C VAL A 80 -7.43 -4.41 -1.04
N PRO A 81 -7.12 -5.26 -2.04
CA PRO A 81 -7.90 -6.47 -2.30
C PRO A 81 -7.89 -7.43 -1.12
N ALA A 82 -9.08 -7.77 -0.61
CA ALA A 82 -9.24 -8.81 0.39
C ALA A 82 -8.87 -10.20 -0.19
N GLY A 83 -8.34 -11.08 0.67
CA GLY A 83 -7.95 -12.45 0.28
C GLY A 83 -6.76 -12.53 -0.70
N ARG A 84 -6.08 -11.41 -0.99
CA ARG A 84 -4.87 -11.35 -1.80
C ARG A 84 -3.67 -11.00 -0.93
N ALA A 85 -2.52 -11.56 -1.29
CA ALA A 85 -1.25 -11.13 -0.72
C ALA A 85 -0.91 -9.74 -1.29
N VAL A 86 -0.58 -8.79 -0.43
CA VAL A 86 -0.12 -7.46 -0.81
C VAL A 86 1.19 -7.12 -0.10
N THR A 87 1.97 -6.28 -0.75
CA THR A 87 3.13 -5.57 -0.17
C THR A 87 3.14 -4.15 -0.73
N TRP A 88 4.02 -3.29 -0.24
CA TRP A 88 4.09 -1.90 -0.66
C TRP A 88 5.50 -1.33 -0.60
N GLN A 89 5.67 -0.16 -1.22
CA GLN A 89 6.87 0.64 -1.08
C GLN A 89 6.55 2.13 -0.97
N LEU A 90 7.42 2.88 -0.30
CA LEU A 90 7.41 4.35 -0.31
C LEU A 90 8.17 4.86 -1.53
N LEU A 91 7.59 5.86 -2.18
CA LEU A 91 8.15 6.52 -3.34
C LEU A 91 8.48 7.99 -3.04
N GLY A 92 9.55 8.48 -3.64
CA GLY A 92 9.87 9.89 -3.71
C GLY A 92 8.94 10.67 -4.66
N PRO A 93 9.06 12.00 -4.70
CA PRO A 93 8.19 12.86 -5.51
C PRO A 93 8.20 12.56 -7.01
N ALA A 94 9.29 12.03 -7.56
CA ALA A 94 9.39 11.65 -8.98
C ALA A 94 9.23 10.13 -9.21
N GLY A 95 8.83 9.37 -8.19
CA GLY A 95 8.64 7.92 -8.27
C GLY A 95 9.87 7.10 -7.90
N GLU A 96 10.86 7.69 -7.25
CA GLU A 96 12.05 6.99 -6.79
C GLU A 96 11.72 6.02 -5.66
N GLU A 97 12.20 4.78 -5.74
CA GLU A 97 11.87 3.75 -4.75
C GLU A 97 12.72 3.93 -3.47
N VAL A 98 12.10 4.29 -2.35
CA VAL A 98 12.81 4.66 -1.11
C VAL A 98 12.86 3.51 -0.09
N VAL A 99 11.71 3.01 0.34
CA VAL A 99 11.59 1.93 1.35
C VAL A 99 10.62 0.88 0.87
N ARG A 100 10.95 -0.40 1.03
CA ARG A 100 10.09 -1.53 0.61
C ARG A 100 9.68 -2.37 1.80
N GLU A 101 8.39 -2.65 1.92
CA GLU A 101 7.88 -3.70 2.79
C GLU A 101 8.31 -5.06 2.21
N ARG A 102 8.88 -5.91 3.07
CA ARG A 102 9.44 -7.21 2.66
C ARG A 102 8.57 -8.39 3.10
N TYR A 103 7.43 -8.10 3.73
CA TYR A 103 6.43 -9.09 4.08
C TYR A 103 5.24 -9.06 3.13
N TRP A 104 4.71 -10.25 2.85
CA TRP A 104 3.40 -10.40 2.23
C TRP A 104 2.34 -10.40 3.34
N LEU A 105 1.36 -9.51 3.22
CA LEU A 105 0.23 -9.46 4.13
C LEU A 105 -1.06 -9.79 3.39
N THR A 106 -1.98 -10.43 4.09
CA THR A 106 -3.35 -10.70 3.62
C THR A 106 -4.33 -10.06 4.58
N PHE A 107 -5.47 -9.65 4.03
CA PHE A 107 -6.56 -8.98 4.73
C PHE A 107 -7.86 -9.74 4.50
N GLN A 108 -8.68 -9.87 5.55
CA GLN A 108 -10.05 -10.36 5.40
C GLN A 108 -10.98 -9.28 4.83
N PRO A 109 -12.09 -9.64 4.18
CA PRO A 109 -13.12 -8.67 3.81
C PRO A 109 -13.58 -7.86 5.04
N GLY A 110 -13.57 -6.53 4.93
CA GLY A 110 -13.95 -5.63 6.02
C GLY A 110 -12.89 -5.44 7.12
N GLU A 111 -11.71 -6.06 7.02
CA GLU A 111 -10.62 -5.84 7.97
C GLU A 111 -10.01 -4.44 7.80
N ILE A 112 -9.79 -3.76 8.92
CA ILE A 112 -8.92 -2.58 9.00
C ILE A 112 -7.70 -2.94 9.83
N ARG A 113 -6.50 -2.75 9.27
CA ARG A 113 -5.23 -2.92 9.99
C ARG A 113 -4.50 -1.60 10.06
N VAL A 114 -3.90 -1.32 11.22
CA VAL A 114 -3.19 -0.07 11.49
C VAL A 114 -1.82 -0.38 12.07
N CYS A 115 -0.80 0.31 11.56
CA CYS A 115 0.57 0.29 12.06
C CYS A 115 0.97 1.72 12.40
N ALA A 116 1.63 1.94 13.54
CA ALA A 116 2.08 3.27 13.95
C ALA A 116 3.31 3.77 13.17
N SER A 117 4.07 2.86 12.56
CA SER A 117 5.32 3.15 11.83
C SER A 117 5.70 2.03 10.86
N CYS A 118 6.56 2.33 9.90
CA CYS A 118 7.04 1.39 8.88
C CYS A 118 8.18 0.48 9.41
N HIS A 119 7.87 -0.42 10.35
CA HIS A 119 8.81 -1.34 11.04
C HIS A 119 9.26 -0.88 12.45
N GLY A 120 8.49 -0.03 13.13
CA GLY A 120 8.65 0.20 14.56
C GLY A 120 7.86 -0.79 15.41
N LEU A 121 8.20 -0.86 16.69
CA LEU A 121 7.40 -1.60 17.66
C LEU A 121 6.08 -0.82 17.86
N ASN A 122 4.98 -1.49 18.17
CA ASN A 122 3.67 -0.84 18.38
C ASN A 122 3.62 0.14 19.58
N ILE A 123 4.77 0.43 20.20
CA ILE A 123 4.96 1.31 21.36
C ILE A 123 5.90 2.47 21.07
N ASN A 124 6.90 2.29 20.18
CA ASN A 124 7.91 3.29 19.87
C ASN A 124 8.34 3.16 18.40
N ASP A 125 8.62 4.30 17.77
CA ASP A 125 9.25 4.33 16.45
C ASP A 125 10.76 4.00 16.52
N GLN A 126 11.42 3.96 15.35
CA GLN A 126 12.86 3.71 15.23
C GLN A 126 13.74 4.79 15.90
N ALA A 127 13.19 5.95 16.24
CA ALA A 127 13.85 7.04 16.95
C ALA A 127 13.51 7.07 18.45
N GLY A 128 12.75 6.09 18.95
CA GLY A 128 12.33 6.01 20.34
C GLY A 128 11.15 6.91 20.71
N GLN A 129 10.53 7.59 19.74
CA GLN A 129 9.36 8.43 20.00
C GLN A 129 8.12 7.57 20.30
N PRO A 130 7.18 8.05 21.12
CA PRO A 130 5.94 7.33 21.39
C PRO A 130 5.04 7.24 20.15
N VAL A 131 4.00 6.42 20.23
CA VAL A 131 3.01 6.28 19.15
C VAL A 131 2.41 7.64 18.73
N PRO A 132 2.16 7.88 17.43
CA PRO A 132 1.54 9.11 16.96
C PRO A 132 0.19 9.40 17.64
N GLN A 133 -0.06 10.66 17.99
CA GLN A 133 -1.30 11.10 18.66
C GLN A 133 -2.23 11.88 17.72
N ASN A 134 -1.74 12.31 16.56
CA ASN A 134 -2.55 13.00 15.56
C ASN A 134 -3.47 12.01 14.82
N PRO A 135 -4.69 12.43 14.45
CA PRO A 135 -5.50 11.68 13.50
C PRO A 135 -4.76 11.52 12.16
N PRO A 136 -4.76 10.33 11.54
CA PRO A 136 -4.06 10.11 10.28
C PRO A 136 -4.76 10.84 9.13
N GLN A 137 -4.12 11.88 8.60
CA GLN A 137 -4.66 12.72 7.55
C GLN A 137 -4.97 11.91 6.26
N ALA A 138 -4.12 10.96 5.90
CA ALA A 138 -4.33 10.11 4.71
C ALA A 138 -5.59 9.25 4.83
N LEU A 139 -5.92 8.76 6.03
CA LEU A 139 -7.16 8.00 6.25
C LEU A 139 -8.38 8.90 6.08
N LEU A 140 -8.34 10.13 6.62
CA LEU A 140 -9.42 11.09 6.43
C LEU A 140 -9.65 11.37 4.94
N THR A 141 -8.58 11.65 4.19
CA THR A 141 -8.65 11.88 2.74
C THR A 141 -9.23 10.67 2.00
N LEU A 142 -8.79 9.45 2.35
CA LEU A 142 -9.30 8.20 1.77
C LEU A 142 -10.82 8.05 1.99
N LEU A 143 -11.28 8.26 3.24
CA LEU A 143 -12.70 8.12 3.57
C LEU A 143 -13.58 9.20 2.94
N GLN A 144 -13.08 10.44 2.85
CA GLN A 144 -13.78 11.53 2.15
C GLN A 144 -13.93 11.26 0.66
N HIS A 145 -12.89 10.70 0.02
CA HIS A 145 -12.97 10.27 -1.37
C HIS A 145 -13.97 9.12 -1.53
N TRP A 146 -13.89 8.10 -0.68
CA TRP A 146 -14.79 6.94 -0.73
C TRP A 146 -16.26 7.32 -0.52
N GLN A 147 -16.56 8.31 0.31
CA GLN A 147 -17.92 8.81 0.52
C GLN A 147 -18.58 9.29 -0.77
N GLN A 148 -17.81 9.74 -1.77
CA GLN A 148 -18.33 10.18 -3.07
C GLN A 148 -18.98 9.03 -3.88
N PHE A 149 -18.63 7.78 -3.58
CA PHE A 149 -19.22 6.58 -4.20
C PHE A 149 -20.48 6.09 -3.49
N SER A 150 -20.82 6.65 -2.31
CA SER A 150 -21.92 6.20 -1.46
C SER A 150 -23.31 6.68 -1.93
N GLY A 151 -23.40 7.28 -3.13
CA GLY A 151 -24.66 7.63 -3.81
C GLY A 151 -25.22 6.55 -4.76
N ASP A 152 -24.42 5.53 -5.11
CA ASP A 152 -24.76 4.45 -6.05
C ASP A 152 -24.40 3.07 -5.45
N VAL A 153 -24.96 2.77 -4.28
CA VAL A 153 -24.61 1.62 -3.41
C VAL A 153 -24.83 0.23 -4.04
N GLU A 154 -25.37 0.15 -5.26
CA GLU A 154 -25.59 -1.11 -5.99
C GLU A 154 -24.34 -1.58 -6.77
N LYS A 155 -23.34 -0.71 -7.02
CA LYS A 155 -22.25 -1.02 -7.95
C LYS A 155 -20.87 -1.24 -7.34
N VAL A 156 -20.69 -0.96 -6.04
CA VAL A 156 -19.47 -1.31 -5.32
C VAL A 156 -19.76 -2.51 -4.42
N TYR A 157 -19.97 -3.66 -5.06
CA TYR A 157 -20.00 -4.95 -4.36
C TYR A 157 -18.58 -5.22 -3.80
N LEU A 158 -18.34 -4.77 -2.57
CA LEU A 158 -17.46 -5.52 -1.67
C LEU A 158 -18.14 -6.90 -1.54
N PRO A 159 -17.44 -8.02 -1.80
CA PRO A 159 -18.10 -9.32 -1.85
C PRO A 159 -18.82 -9.57 -0.54
N THR A 160 -20.14 -9.48 -0.57
CA THR A 160 -20.99 -10.05 0.45
C THR A 160 -20.66 -11.51 0.49
N VAL A 161 -20.13 -11.97 1.62
CA VAL A 161 -20.14 -13.38 1.98
C VAL A 161 -21.61 -13.80 1.90
N THR A 162 -22.00 -14.45 0.81
CA THR A 162 -23.23 -15.23 0.80
C THR A 162 -22.93 -16.42 1.70
N ASN A 163 -23.47 -16.36 2.92
CA ASN A 163 -23.54 -17.55 3.76
C ASN A 163 -24.49 -18.52 3.06
N ASP A 164 -23.93 -19.47 2.34
CA ASP A 164 -24.56 -20.76 2.09
C ASP A 164 -24.29 -21.68 3.29
#